data_AF-A0A519D0E3-F1
#
_entry.id   AF-A0A519D0E3-F1
#
_cell.length_a   1.000
_cell.length_b   1.000
_cell.length_c   1.000
_cell.angle_alpha   90.00
_cell.angle_beta   90.00
_cell.angle_gamma   90.00
#
_symmetry.space_group_name_H-M   'P 1'
#
loop_
_entity.id
_entity.type
_entity.pdbx_description
1 polymer ?
#
loop_
_entity_poly.entity_id
_entity_poly.type
_entity_poly.pdbx_seq_one_letter_code
_entity_poly.pdbx_strand_id
1 'polypeptide(L)'
;MTKRWVQDHRRDSWRRQAKEEGYRARSAWKLKQIQERFEVIRKHDVVLDVGCHPGGWAQVAVECSGERGEVVGIDLMPCQPVEGALLLVGDITDRGTQARVRREFDEDNKRPINAVVSDISPDLTGNWDIDQAVSIDLVAKVFDFSLPLLAAGGSFVTKIFQGVGVDELIQVVKPHFTKVRRFSPDASRNSSSEVYLICLNHRPWKAPKGRILLRWEDAVTERIDSQTEVAPEAESVKKIGRILRRKLEEE
;
A
#
# COMPACT_ATOMS: atom_id res chain seq x y z
N MET A 1 -22.23 -12.42 -21.52
CA MET A 1 -22.49 -13.10 -20.23
C MET A 1 -21.35 -14.02 -19.74
N THR A 2 -20.34 -14.33 -20.56
CA THR A 2 -19.28 -15.31 -20.24
C THR A 2 -18.15 -14.80 -19.32
N LYS A 3 -17.81 -13.49 -19.38
CA LYS A 3 -16.69 -12.92 -18.62
C LYS A 3 -16.91 -12.91 -17.09
N ARG A 4 -18.15 -12.66 -16.65
CA ARG A 4 -18.50 -12.56 -15.22
C ARG A 4 -18.47 -13.92 -14.53
N TRP A 5 -19.01 -14.95 -15.20
CA TRP A 5 -18.97 -16.34 -14.72
C TRP A 5 -17.54 -16.86 -14.57
N VAL A 6 -16.67 -16.65 -15.57
CA VAL A 6 -15.24 -17.03 -15.49
C VAL A 6 -14.50 -16.29 -14.38
N GLN A 7 -14.80 -15.00 -14.15
CA GLN A 7 -14.21 -14.22 -13.06
C GLN A 7 -14.68 -14.72 -11.68
N ASP A 8 -15.96 -15.03 -11.52
CA ASP A 8 -16.50 -15.58 -10.27
C ASP A 8 -15.93 -16.98 -9.98
N HIS A 9 -15.77 -17.83 -11.00
CA HIS A 9 -15.11 -19.14 -10.85
C HIS A 9 -13.65 -19.03 -10.40
N ARG A 10 -12.88 -18.09 -10.98
CA ARG A 10 -11.51 -17.81 -10.52
C ARG A 10 -11.48 -17.25 -9.10
N ARG A 11 -12.43 -16.39 -8.75
CA ARG A 11 -12.54 -15.83 -7.39
C ARG A 11 -12.81 -16.93 -6.36
N ASP A 12 -13.70 -17.85 -6.70
CA ASP A 12 -14.06 -18.96 -5.84
C ASP A 12 -12.93 -19.98 -5.74
N SER A 13 -12.13 -20.16 -6.81
CA SER A 13 -10.89 -20.96 -6.76
C SER A 13 -9.88 -20.40 -5.75
N TRP A 14 -9.55 -19.11 -5.80
CA TRP A 14 -8.59 -18.51 -4.86
C TRP A 14 -9.11 -18.45 -3.42
N ARG A 15 -10.43 -18.28 -3.23
CA ARG A 15 -11.05 -18.36 -1.90
C ARG A 15 -10.98 -19.78 -1.35
N ARG A 16 -11.30 -20.79 -2.18
CA ARG A 16 -11.21 -22.20 -1.80
C ARG A 16 -9.78 -22.57 -1.45
N GLN A 17 -8.82 -22.20 -2.30
CA GLN A 17 -7.41 -22.50 -2.09
C GLN A 17 -6.85 -21.79 -0.84
N ALA A 18 -7.20 -20.51 -0.60
CA ALA A 18 -6.84 -19.83 0.63
C ALA A 18 -7.36 -20.58 1.87
N LYS A 19 -8.62 -21.02 1.84
CA LYS A 19 -9.21 -21.79 2.93
C LYS A 19 -8.54 -23.16 3.13
N GLU A 20 -8.21 -23.85 2.05
CA GLU A 20 -7.49 -25.14 2.07
C GLU A 20 -6.08 -25.00 2.66
N GLU A 21 -5.40 -23.88 2.38
CA GLU A 21 -4.07 -23.55 2.94
C GLU A 21 -4.14 -22.83 4.30
N GLY A 22 -5.34 -22.64 4.88
CA GLY A 22 -5.52 -22.02 6.19
C GLY A 22 -5.38 -20.48 6.22
N TYR A 23 -5.33 -19.82 5.07
CA TYR A 23 -5.35 -18.36 4.98
C TYR A 23 -6.75 -17.79 5.17
N ARG A 24 -6.82 -16.68 5.89
CA ARG A 24 -8.07 -15.98 6.24
C ARG A 24 -8.71 -15.24 5.09
N ALA A 25 -7.91 -14.87 4.10
CA ALA A 25 -8.38 -14.15 2.94
C ALA A 25 -7.63 -14.57 1.70
N ARG A 26 -8.35 -14.52 0.57
CA ARG A 26 -7.74 -14.69 -0.76
C ARG A 26 -6.69 -13.62 -1.07
N SER A 27 -6.69 -12.48 -0.37
CA SER A 27 -5.66 -11.44 -0.52
C SER A 27 -4.28 -11.95 -0.14
N ALA A 28 -4.16 -12.98 0.72
CA ALA A 28 -2.89 -13.65 1.03
C ALA A 28 -2.15 -14.09 -0.25
N TRP A 29 -2.88 -14.61 -1.25
CA TRP A 29 -2.30 -15.01 -2.54
C TRP A 29 -1.64 -13.86 -3.30
N LYS A 30 -2.15 -12.63 -3.15
CA LYS A 30 -1.55 -11.47 -3.78
C LYS A 30 -0.15 -11.22 -3.21
N LEU A 31 -0.01 -11.27 -1.87
CA LEU A 31 1.29 -11.11 -1.22
C LEU A 31 2.21 -12.29 -1.50
N LYS A 32 1.72 -13.54 -1.53
CA LYS A 32 2.52 -14.72 -1.92
C LYS A 32 3.10 -14.55 -3.34
N GLN A 33 2.29 -14.10 -4.30
CA GLN A 33 2.74 -13.87 -5.69
C GLN A 33 3.74 -12.70 -5.80
N ILE A 34 3.53 -11.64 -5.01
CA ILE A 34 4.50 -10.54 -4.92
C ILE A 34 5.82 -11.04 -4.33
N GLN A 35 5.75 -11.80 -3.24
CA GLN A 35 6.89 -12.37 -2.54
C GLN A 35 7.69 -13.32 -3.45
N GLU A 36 7.03 -14.25 -4.14
CA GLU A 36 7.65 -15.19 -5.06
C GLU A 36 8.44 -14.47 -6.18
N ARG A 37 7.91 -13.34 -6.66
CA ARG A 37 8.51 -12.62 -7.77
C ARG A 37 9.60 -11.62 -7.36
N PHE A 38 9.49 -11.04 -6.17
CA PHE A 38 10.29 -9.87 -5.78
C PHE A 38 11.05 -10.02 -4.47
N GLU A 39 10.81 -11.08 -3.70
CA GLU A 39 11.48 -11.37 -2.43
C GLU A 39 11.46 -10.15 -1.49
N VAL A 40 10.27 -9.56 -1.32
CA VAL A 40 10.07 -8.30 -0.59
C VAL A 40 10.26 -8.46 0.91
N ILE A 41 10.00 -9.65 1.46
CA ILE A 41 10.22 -10.00 2.87
C ILE A 41 11.26 -11.11 2.93
N ARG A 42 12.33 -10.91 3.70
CA ARG A 42 13.40 -11.88 3.94
C ARG A 42 13.25 -12.51 5.31
N LYS A 43 13.97 -13.62 5.52
CA LYS A 43 14.05 -14.24 6.84
C LYS A 43 14.57 -13.24 7.86
N HIS A 44 13.89 -13.25 8.99
CA HIS A 44 14.09 -12.39 10.15
C HIS A 44 13.67 -10.94 9.93
N ASP A 45 13.09 -10.55 8.81
CA ASP A 45 12.68 -9.15 8.61
C ASP A 45 11.66 -8.69 9.65
N VAL A 46 11.77 -7.41 10.03
CA VAL A 46 10.72 -6.68 10.73
C VAL A 46 9.76 -6.12 9.69
N VAL A 47 8.48 -6.45 9.80
CA VAL A 47 7.44 -6.14 8.81
C VAL A 47 6.35 -5.29 9.43
N LEU A 48 5.98 -4.21 8.74
CA LEU A 48 4.78 -3.44 9.01
C LEU A 48 3.71 -3.77 7.96
N ASP A 49 2.56 -4.31 8.39
CA ASP A 49 1.40 -4.63 7.54
C ASP A 49 0.27 -3.60 7.74
N VAL A 50 0.03 -2.73 6.75
CA VAL A 50 -0.89 -1.61 6.84
C VAL A 50 -2.16 -1.90 6.04
N GLY A 51 -3.32 -1.81 6.69
CA GLY A 51 -4.58 -2.31 6.13
C GLY A 51 -4.65 -3.83 6.25
N CYS A 52 -4.25 -4.36 7.42
CA CYS A 52 -4.02 -5.78 7.59
C CYS A 52 -5.30 -6.63 7.70
N HIS A 53 -6.50 -6.04 7.83
CA HIS A 53 -7.74 -6.81 7.99
C HIS A 53 -8.08 -7.65 6.73
N PRO A 54 -8.41 -8.95 6.86
CA PRO A 54 -8.69 -9.72 8.10
C PRO A 54 -7.49 -10.51 8.67
N GLY A 55 -6.27 -10.24 8.20
CA GLY A 55 -5.01 -10.84 8.68
C GLY A 55 -4.32 -11.74 7.66
N GLY A 56 -4.80 -11.81 6.42
CA GLY A 56 -4.22 -12.69 5.40
C GLY A 56 -2.80 -12.30 4.98
N TRP A 57 -2.47 -11.00 4.94
CA TRP A 57 -1.11 -10.53 4.66
C TRP A 57 -0.19 -10.74 5.86
N ALA A 58 -0.67 -10.46 7.08
CA ALA A 58 0.05 -10.80 8.31
C ALA A 58 0.44 -12.29 8.39
N GLN A 59 -0.43 -13.23 8.01
CA GLN A 59 -0.09 -14.66 7.95
C GLN A 59 1.11 -14.91 7.02
N VAL A 60 1.07 -14.38 5.80
CA VAL A 60 2.16 -14.53 4.82
C VAL A 60 3.44 -13.83 5.31
N ALA A 61 3.32 -12.67 5.95
CA ALA A 61 4.46 -11.94 6.50
C ALA A 61 5.18 -12.71 7.62
N VAL A 62 4.42 -13.36 8.52
CA VAL A 62 4.98 -14.22 9.57
C VAL A 62 5.69 -15.43 8.95
N GLU A 63 5.06 -16.09 7.97
CA GLU A 63 5.66 -17.23 7.28
C GLU A 63 6.99 -16.87 6.59
N CYS A 64 7.06 -15.70 5.94
CA CYS A 64 8.26 -15.24 5.25
C CYS A 64 9.39 -14.81 6.20
N SER A 65 9.03 -14.08 7.27
CA SER A 65 9.99 -13.55 8.23
C SER A 65 10.48 -14.63 9.22
N GLY A 66 9.68 -15.66 9.49
CA GLY A 66 10.02 -16.78 10.35
C GLY A 66 10.18 -16.40 11.83
N GLU A 67 10.67 -17.34 12.65
CA GLU A 67 10.61 -17.27 14.12
C GLU A 67 11.33 -16.06 14.77
N ARG A 68 12.35 -15.50 14.10
CA ARG A 68 13.06 -14.29 14.57
C ARG A 68 12.66 -13.03 13.81
N GLY A 69 11.63 -13.14 12.97
CA GLY A 69 10.95 -12.02 12.34
C GLY A 69 9.99 -11.37 13.32
N GLU A 70 9.61 -10.14 13.02
CA GLU A 70 8.61 -9.42 13.79
C GLU A 70 7.59 -8.86 12.81
N VAL A 71 6.29 -9.04 13.10
CA VAL A 71 5.22 -8.52 12.26
C VAL A 71 4.30 -7.67 13.11
N VAL A 72 4.14 -6.40 12.74
CA VAL A 72 3.15 -5.50 13.33
C VAL A 72 2.14 -5.12 12.26
N GLY A 73 0.88 -5.48 12.49
CA GLY A 73 -0.25 -5.11 11.63
C GLY A 73 -1.02 -3.93 12.21
N ILE A 74 -1.59 -3.09 11.35
CA ILE A 74 -2.50 -2.01 11.72
C ILE A 74 -3.67 -1.92 10.75
N ASP A 75 -4.88 -1.85 11.29
CA ASP A 75 -6.11 -1.66 10.53
C ASP A 75 -7.17 -0.92 11.36
N LEU A 76 -8.16 -0.33 10.69
CA LEU A 76 -9.34 0.26 11.34
C LEU A 76 -10.21 -0.82 12.01
N MET A 77 -10.24 -2.01 11.43
CA MET A 77 -11.02 -3.15 11.92
C MET A 77 -10.15 -4.14 12.69
N PRO A 78 -10.68 -4.77 13.76
CA PRO A 78 -9.97 -5.84 14.43
C PRO A 78 -9.71 -7.02 13.50
N CYS A 79 -8.52 -7.59 13.60
CA CYS A 79 -8.17 -8.85 12.95
C CYS A 79 -8.32 -10.00 13.95
N GLN A 80 -8.54 -11.21 13.45
CA GLN A 80 -8.32 -12.39 14.29
C GLN A 80 -6.83 -12.45 14.72
N PRO A 81 -6.47 -13.00 15.89
CA PRO A 81 -5.06 -13.08 16.30
C PRO A 81 -4.23 -13.96 15.37
N VAL A 82 -3.15 -13.46 14.77
CA VAL A 82 -2.17 -14.28 14.01
C VAL A 82 -0.98 -14.56 14.92
N GLU A 83 -0.66 -15.83 15.15
CA GLU A 83 0.53 -16.21 15.92
C GLU A 83 1.80 -15.65 15.25
N GLY A 84 2.68 -15.02 16.04
CA GLY A 84 3.88 -14.34 15.53
C GLY A 84 3.65 -12.91 15.01
N ALA A 85 2.43 -12.38 15.07
CA ALA A 85 2.13 -10.98 14.73
C ALA A 85 1.42 -10.24 15.86
N LEU A 86 1.79 -8.98 16.06
CA LEU A 86 1.05 -8.01 16.85
C LEU A 86 0.08 -7.25 15.94
N LEU A 87 -1.23 -7.33 16.19
CA LEU A 87 -2.23 -6.69 15.33
C LEU A 87 -2.94 -5.57 16.11
N LEU A 88 -2.66 -4.34 15.72
CA LEU A 88 -3.21 -3.14 16.31
C LEU A 88 -4.48 -2.69 15.58
N VAL A 89 -5.38 -2.07 16.34
CA VAL A 89 -6.56 -1.38 15.80
C VAL A 89 -6.35 0.13 15.90
N GLY A 90 -6.55 0.84 14.78
CA GLY A 90 -6.44 2.29 14.69
C GLY A 90 -6.27 2.79 13.25
N ASP A 91 -6.42 4.10 13.07
CA ASP A 91 -6.20 4.77 11.79
C ASP A 91 -4.72 5.10 11.62
N ILE A 92 -4.08 4.55 10.58
CA ILE A 92 -2.65 4.80 10.31
C ILE A 92 -2.35 6.27 9.98
N THR A 93 -3.36 7.08 9.67
CA THR A 93 -3.24 8.53 9.43
C THR A 93 -3.31 9.35 10.73
N ASP A 94 -3.83 8.78 11.82
CA ASP A 94 -3.93 9.44 13.12
C ASP A 94 -2.58 9.45 13.86
N ARG A 95 -2.20 10.59 14.43
CA ARG A 95 -0.92 10.77 15.14
C ARG A 95 -0.81 9.90 16.39
N GLY A 96 -1.91 9.70 17.12
CA GLY A 96 -1.93 8.85 18.31
C GLY A 96 -1.67 7.39 17.97
N THR A 97 -2.29 6.91 16.90
CA THR A 97 -2.08 5.58 16.34
C THR A 97 -0.66 5.41 15.80
N GLN A 98 -0.15 6.39 15.06
CA GLN A 98 1.23 6.39 14.58
C GLN A 98 2.25 6.32 15.72
N ALA A 99 2.00 7.02 16.84
CA ALA A 99 2.85 6.96 18.02
C ALA A 99 2.82 5.56 18.67
N ARG A 100 1.66 4.90 18.71
CA ARG A 100 1.53 3.51 19.18
C ARG A 100 2.30 2.54 18.30
N VAL A 101 2.10 2.61 16.97
CA VAL A 101 2.83 1.78 16.01
C VAL A 101 4.34 2.01 16.13
N ARG A 102 4.79 3.25 16.31
CA ARG A 102 6.21 3.57 16.47
C ARG A 102 6.83 2.94 17.72
N ARG A 103 6.13 2.93 18.85
CA ARG A 103 6.62 2.27 20.09
C ARG A 103 6.89 0.78 19.88
N GLU A 104 6.17 0.16 18.96
CA GLU A 104 6.43 -1.24 18.62
C GLU A 104 7.77 -1.44 17.90
N PHE A 105 8.41 -0.39 17.39
CA PHE A 105 9.69 -0.46 16.65
C PHE A 105 10.83 0.40 17.23
N ASP A 106 10.55 1.38 18.08
CA ASP A 106 11.48 2.48 18.46
C ASP A 106 11.99 2.37 19.91
N GLU A 107 11.55 1.36 20.69
CA GLU A 107 12.09 1.13 22.04
C GLU A 107 13.55 0.62 21.98
N ASP A 108 14.38 1.12 22.90
CA ASP A 108 15.84 0.89 22.95
C ASP A 108 16.18 -0.61 22.73
N ASN A 109 16.82 -0.91 21.58
CA ASN A 109 17.21 -2.24 21.04
C ASN A 109 16.30 -2.88 19.97
N LYS A 110 15.25 -2.23 19.49
CA LYS A 110 14.44 -2.78 18.38
C LYS A 110 15.08 -2.56 17.01
N ARG A 111 14.81 -3.50 16.11
CA ARG A 111 15.37 -3.55 14.75
C ARG A 111 14.54 -2.64 13.83
N PRO A 112 15.17 -1.91 12.89
CA PRO A 112 14.44 -1.05 11.97
C PRO A 112 13.54 -1.89 11.05
N ILE A 113 12.44 -1.29 10.57
CA ILE A 113 11.50 -1.96 9.66
C ILE A 113 12.25 -2.34 8.38
N ASN A 114 12.17 -3.61 7.98
CA ASN A 114 12.80 -4.11 6.76
C ASN A 114 11.83 -4.13 5.58
N ALA A 115 10.53 -4.36 5.83
CA ALA A 115 9.51 -4.37 4.81
C ALA A 115 8.23 -3.67 5.30
N VAL A 116 7.65 -2.84 4.43
CA VAL A 116 6.29 -2.33 4.62
C VAL A 116 5.42 -2.95 3.53
N VAL A 117 4.34 -3.60 3.92
CA VAL A 117 3.34 -4.15 3.00
C VAL A 117 2.00 -3.50 3.30
N SER A 118 1.28 -3.08 2.26
CA SER A 118 -0.02 -2.45 2.44
C SER A 118 -1.04 -2.89 1.40
N ASP A 119 -2.13 -3.50 1.86
CA ASP A 119 -3.35 -3.71 1.09
C ASP A 119 -4.45 -2.72 1.52
N ILE A 120 -4.05 -1.53 2.02
CA ILE A 120 -4.98 -0.50 2.48
C ILE A 120 -5.85 0.03 1.33
N SER A 121 -7.10 0.34 1.62
CA SER A 121 -8.04 0.97 0.69
C SER A 121 -8.95 1.90 1.48
N PRO A 122 -9.29 3.07 0.94
CA PRO A 122 -10.39 3.85 1.51
C PRO A 122 -11.73 3.17 1.23
N ASP A 123 -12.78 3.66 1.88
CA ASP A 123 -14.16 3.35 1.50
C ASP A 123 -14.43 3.88 0.10
N LEU A 124 -14.84 2.97 -0.80
CA LEU A 124 -15.08 3.31 -2.19
C LEU A 124 -16.50 3.87 -2.36
N THR A 125 -16.60 5.07 -2.90
CA THR A 125 -17.85 5.78 -3.17
C THR A 125 -18.53 5.29 -4.44
N GLY A 126 -17.79 4.59 -5.32
CA GLY A 126 -18.23 4.22 -6.66
C GLY A 126 -17.95 5.30 -7.71
N ASN A 127 -17.50 6.49 -7.29
CA ASN A 127 -17.02 7.53 -8.19
C ASN A 127 -15.52 7.37 -8.41
N TRP A 128 -15.15 6.77 -9.54
CA TRP A 128 -13.80 6.30 -9.81
C TRP A 128 -12.71 7.39 -9.66
N ASP A 129 -12.93 8.62 -10.12
CA ASP A 129 -11.92 9.69 -9.99
C ASP A 129 -11.71 10.10 -8.52
N ILE A 130 -12.79 10.12 -7.72
CA ILE A 130 -12.73 10.45 -6.29
C ILE A 130 -12.02 9.32 -5.55
N ASP A 131 -12.46 8.10 -5.78
CA ASP A 131 -11.90 6.90 -5.15
C ASP A 131 -10.40 6.76 -5.46
N GLN A 132 -9.99 7.08 -6.69
CA GLN A 132 -8.59 7.14 -7.09
C GLN A 132 -7.80 8.19 -6.31
N ALA A 133 -8.27 9.45 -6.28
CA ALA A 133 -7.57 10.53 -5.59
C ALA A 133 -7.42 10.23 -4.08
N VAL A 134 -8.49 9.78 -3.44
CA VAL A 134 -8.50 9.42 -2.02
C VAL A 134 -7.58 8.22 -1.76
N SER A 135 -7.55 7.23 -2.65
CA SER A 135 -6.66 6.09 -2.51
C SER A 135 -5.18 6.50 -2.61
N ILE A 136 -4.82 7.39 -3.52
CA ILE A 136 -3.42 7.83 -3.67
C ILE A 136 -2.99 8.72 -2.49
N ASP A 137 -3.86 9.61 -2.03
CA ASP A 137 -3.68 10.41 -0.81
C ASP A 137 -3.37 9.52 0.41
N LEU A 138 -4.19 8.48 0.60
CA LEU A 138 -3.99 7.52 1.68
C LEU A 138 -2.64 6.79 1.56
N VAL A 139 -2.29 6.35 0.35
CA VAL A 139 -0.98 5.70 0.09
C VAL A 139 0.18 6.65 0.36
N ALA A 140 0.07 7.92 -0.04
CA ALA A 140 1.10 8.92 0.20
C ALA A 140 1.29 9.20 1.71
N LYS A 141 0.19 9.24 2.49
CA LYS A 141 0.24 9.31 3.96
C LYS A 141 0.92 8.10 4.60
N VAL A 142 0.68 6.90 4.07
CA VAL A 142 1.39 5.69 4.54
C VAL A 142 2.88 5.77 4.23
N PHE A 143 3.28 6.26 3.05
CA PHE A 143 4.69 6.53 2.76
C PHE A 143 5.30 7.55 3.74
N ASP A 144 4.61 8.65 4.00
CA ASP A 144 5.08 9.70 4.92
C ASP A 144 5.34 9.19 6.33
N PHE A 145 4.46 8.33 6.83
CA PHE A 145 4.62 7.72 8.15
C PHE A 145 5.79 6.74 8.20
N SER A 146 5.93 5.89 7.18
CA SER A 146 6.76 4.69 7.25
C SER A 146 8.15 4.84 6.64
N LEU A 147 8.37 5.72 5.66
CA LEU A 147 9.69 5.94 5.06
C LEU A 147 10.77 6.31 6.08
N PRO A 148 10.51 7.17 7.09
CA PRO A 148 11.50 7.47 8.14
C PRO A 148 11.86 6.26 9.01
N LEU A 149 10.96 5.27 9.10
CA LEU A 149 11.14 4.06 9.90
C LEU A 149 11.73 2.89 9.09
N LEU A 150 11.69 3.00 7.75
CA LEU A 150 12.15 1.95 6.84
C LEU A 150 13.68 1.94 6.73
N ALA A 151 14.28 0.80 7.05
CA ALA A 151 15.71 0.56 6.97
C ALA A 151 16.27 0.81 5.57
N ALA A 152 17.55 1.16 5.51
CA ALA A 152 18.31 1.12 4.27
C ALA A 152 18.25 -0.29 3.67
N GLY A 153 18.01 -0.38 2.36
CA GLY A 153 17.83 -1.66 1.67
C GLY A 153 16.45 -2.32 1.85
N GLY A 154 15.56 -1.72 2.64
CA GLY A 154 14.21 -2.24 2.86
C GLY A 154 13.30 -2.18 1.62
N SER A 155 12.16 -2.85 1.71
CA SER A 155 11.13 -2.90 0.67
C SER A 155 9.85 -2.19 1.11
N PHE A 156 9.10 -1.71 0.12
CA PHE A 156 7.77 -1.13 0.34
C PHE A 156 6.83 -1.60 -0.76
N VAL A 157 5.70 -2.19 -0.37
CA VAL A 157 4.67 -2.71 -1.27
C VAL A 157 3.35 -2.05 -0.90
N THR A 158 2.65 -1.49 -1.88
CA THR A 158 1.32 -0.93 -1.63
C THR A 158 0.37 -1.13 -2.79
N LYS A 159 -0.91 -1.33 -2.47
CA LYS A 159 -1.99 -1.31 -3.44
C LYS A 159 -2.18 0.09 -4.00
N ILE A 160 -2.41 0.17 -5.30
CA ILE A 160 -2.85 1.37 -6.00
C ILE A 160 -3.92 1.01 -7.03
N PHE A 161 -4.79 1.96 -7.36
CA PHE A 161 -5.71 1.83 -8.49
C PHE A 161 -5.12 2.57 -9.69
N GLN A 162 -4.97 1.88 -10.81
CA GLN A 162 -4.44 2.46 -12.05
C GLN A 162 -5.27 3.68 -12.47
N GLY A 163 -4.61 4.77 -12.88
CA GLY A 163 -5.23 5.97 -13.44
C GLY A 163 -4.45 7.25 -13.07
N VAL A 164 -5.16 8.38 -12.98
CA VAL A 164 -4.57 9.71 -12.76
C VAL A 164 -3.92 9.82 -11.38
N GLY A 165 -2.77 10.49 -11.29
CA GLY A 165 -2.03 10.69 -10.05
C GLY A 165 -1.01 9.58 -9.76
N VAL A 166 -1.12 8.42 -10.41
CA VAL A 166 -0.22 7.28 -10.16
C VAL A 166 1.17 7.54 -10.73
N ASP A 167 1.29 8.15 -11.91
CA ASP A 167 2.60 8.45 -12.49
C ASP A 167 3.35 9.48 -11.64
N GLU A 168 2.65 10.49 -11.13
CA GLU A 168 3.14 11.51 -10.21
C GLU A 168 3.62 10.87 -8.91
N LEU A 169 2.83 9.95 -8.33
CA LEU A 169 3.24 9.20 -7.14
C LEU A 169 4.54 8.43 -7.39
N ILE A 170 4.66 7.76 -8.55
CA ILE A 170 5.88 7.05 -8.90
C ILE A 170 7.06 8.00 -9.06
N GLN A 171 6.87 9.16 -9.69
CA GLN A 171 7.93 10.16 -9.86
C GLN A 171 8.48 10.61 -8.50
N VAL A 172 7.63 10.86 -7.51
CA VAL A 172 8.08 11.33 -6.19
C VAL A 172 8.68 10.23 -5.33
N VAL A 173 8.22 8.98 -5.47
CA VAL A 173 8.72 7.80 -4.72
C VAL A 173 10.01 7.23 -5.31
N LYS A 174 10.20 7.28 -6.64
CA LYS A 174 11.34 6.68 -7.35
C LYS A 174 12.72 7.05 -6.78
N PRO A 175 13.00 8.30 -6.35
CA PRO A 175 14.28 8.65 -5.73
C PRO A 175 14.58 7.91 -4.42
N HIS A 176 13.56 7.43 -3.70
CA HIS A 176 13.71 6.75 -2.42
C HIS A 176 14.15 5.29 -2.57
N PHE A 177 14.08 4.71 -3.77
CA PHE A 177 14.32 3.27 -3.98
C PHE A 177 15.28 3.03 -5.14
N THR A 178 15.91 1.86 -5.15
CA THR A 178 16.70 1.44 -6.32
C THR A 178 15.80 1.11 -7.50
N LYS A 179 14.60 0.59 -7.23
CA LYS A 179 13.70 0.04 -8.23
C LYS A 179 12.26 0.22 -7.77
N VAL A 180 11.43 0.75 -8.66
CA VAL A 180 9.98 0.92 -8.46
C VAL A 180 9.29 0.28 -9.65
N ARG A 181 8.36 -0.65 -9.40
CA ARG A 181 7.65 -1.40 -10.44
C ARG A 181 6.17 -1.52 -10.12
N ARG A 182 5.33 -1.47 -11.16
CA ARG A 182 3.94 -1.92 -11.04
C ARG A 182 3.89 -3.44 -11.24
N PHE A 183 3.03 -4.12 -10.49
CA PHE A 183 2.77 -5.54 -10.64
C PHE A 183 1.30 -5.86 -10.36
N SER A 184 0.72 -6.69 -11.21
CA SER A 184 -0.65 -7.20 -11.07
C SER A 184 -0.58 -8.69 -10.73
N PRO A 185 -0.85 -9.09 -9.48
CA PRO A 185 -0.92 -10.51 -9.10
C PRO A 185 -2.08 -11.20 -9.83
N ASP A 186 -1.95 -12.47 -10.22
CA ASP A 186 -3.05 -13.22 -10.86
C ASP A 186 -4.26 -13.41 -9.94
N ALA A 187 -4.06 -13.28 -8.63
CA ALA A 187 -5.12 -13.28 -7.63
C ALA A 187 -5.95 -11.96 -7.60
N SER A 188 -5.49 -10.91 -8.30
CA SER A 188 -6.27 -9.69 -8.51
C SER A 188 -7.47 -9.98 -9.42
N ARG A 189 -8.51 -9.14 -9.33
CA ARG A 189 -9.69 -9.33 -10.20
C ARG A 189 -9.32 -8.83 -11.59
N ASN A 190 -9.62 -9.61 -12.64
CA ASN A 190 -9.41 -9.20 -14.03
C ASN A 190 -10.25 -7.98 -14.46
N SER A 191 -11.19 -7.51 -13.63
CA SER A 191 -11.99 -6.30 -13.80
C SER A 191 -11.58 -5.15 -12.86
N SER A 192 -10.65 -5.38 -11.94
CA SER A 192 -10.18 -4.36 -11.02
C SER A 192 -8.97 -3.66 -11.62
N SER A 193 -8.95 -2.34 -11.54
CA SER A 193 -7.76 -1.51 -11.78
C SER A 193 -6.70 -1.66 -10.69
N GLU A 194 -6.86 -2.59 -9.75
CA GLU A 194 -5.92 -2.89 -8.67
C GLU A 194 -4.60 -3.40 -9.23
N VAL A 195 -3.54 -2.63 -8.96
CA VAL A 195 -2.16 -3.01 -9.21
C VAL A 195 -1.35 -2.69 -7.94
N TYR A 196 -0.18 -3.29 -7.79
CA TYR A 196 0.69 -3.06 -6.65
C TYR A 196 1.93 -2.31 -7.10
N LEU A 197 2.30 -1.30 -6.33
CA LEU A 197 3.57 -0.62 -6.47
C LEU A 197 4.60 -1.35 -5.60
N ILE A 198 5.64 -1.88 -6.24
CA ILE A 198 6.73 -2.63 -5.63
C ILE A 198 7.98 -1.76 -5.63
N CYS A 199 8.36 -1.29 -4.46
CA CYS A 199 9.52 -0.44 -4.21
C CYS A 199 10.60 -1.26 -3.49
N LEU A 200 11.79 -1.35 -4.09
CA LEU A 200 12.86 -2.23 -3.61
C LEU A 200 14.14 -1.45 -3.31
N ASN A 201 14.81 -1.88 -2.24
CA ASN A 201 16.09 -1.37 -1.78
C ASN A 201 16.04 0.14 -1.49
N HIS A 202 15.40 0.50 -0.38
CA HIS A 202 15.29 1.87 0.13
C HIS A 202 16.67 2.54 0.26
N ARG A 203 16.78 3.81 -0.17
CA ARG A 203 18.00 4.62 -0.25
C ARG A 203 17.79 5.95 0.51
N PRO A 204 17.77 5.92 1.85
CA PRO A 204 17.42 7.10 2.64
C PRO A 204 18.36 8.31 2.41
N TRP A 205 19.63 8.07 2.05
CA TRP A 205 20.62 9.13 1.82
C TRP A 205 20.54 9.81 0.44
N LYS A 206 19.84 9.24 -0.55
CA LYS A 206 19.72 9.83 -1.90
C LYS A 206 18.41 10.57 -2.13
N ALA A 207 17.45 10.38 -1.24
CA ALA A 207 16.11 10.83 -1.48
C ALA A 207 15.93 12.33 -1.14
N PRO A 208 15.09 13.05 -1.90
CA PRO A 208 14.68 14.40 -1.50
C PRO A 208 14.03 14.39 -0.12
N LYS A 209 14.34 15.42 0.67
CA LYS A 209 13.65 15.65 1.94
C LYS A 209 12.25 16.18 1.67
N GLY A 210 11.31 15.86 2.55
CA GLY A 210 9.93 16.33 2.49
C GLY A 210 8.92 15.18 2.45
N ARG A 211 7.66 15.55 2.66
CA ARG A 211 6.53 14.62 2.61
C ARG A 211 6.24 14.21 1.16
N ILE A 212 6.09 12.91 0.92
CA ILE A 212 5.58 12.33 -0.32
C ILE A 212 4.21 12.90 -0.66
N LEU A 213 3.32 13.10 0.32
CA LEU A 213 2.00 13.69 0.08
C LEU A 213 2.11 15.06 -0.60
N LEU A 214 2.83 15.99 0.01
CA LEU A 214 2.98 17.35 -0.53
C LEU A 214 3.62 17.34 -1.93
N ARG A 215 4.69 16.57 -2.10
CA ARG A 215 5.38 16.48 -3.40
C ARG A 215 4.51 15.87 -4.48
N TRP A 216 3.63 14.94 -4.11
CA TRP A 216 2.66 14.36 -5.02
C TRP A 216 1.58 15.38 -5.39
N GLU A 217 1.05 16.12 -4.42
CA GLU A 217 0.09 17.21 -4.68
C GLU A 217 0.65 18.28 -5.61
N ASP A 218 1.91 18.68 -5.40
CA ASP A 218 2.63 19.60 -6.28
C ASP A 218 2.73 19.03 -7.71
N ALA A 219 3.19 17.78 -7.86
CA ALA A 219 3.35 17.14 -9.16
C ALA A 219 2.00 16.99 -9.91
N VAL A 220 0.91 16.69 -9.20
CA VAL A 220 -0.43 16.65 -9.79
C VAL A 220 -0.89 18.04 -10.20
N THR A 221 -0.62 19.07 -9.39
CA THR A 221 -0.97 20.47 -9.69
C THR A 221 -0.23 20.98 -10.92
N GLU A 222 1.07 20.72 -11.03
CA GLU A 222 1.86 21.05 -12.22
C GLU A 222 1.31 20.36 -13.49
N ARG A 223 0.86 19.10 -13.37
CA ARG A 223 0.19 18.40 -14.48
C ARG A 223 -1.14 19.05 -14.86
N ILE A 224 -1.93 19.51 -13.88
CA ILE A 224 -3.18 20.22 -14.13
C ILE A 224 -2.91 21.51 -14.91
N ASP A 225 -1.95 22.31 -14.44
CA ASP A 225 -1.65 23.63 -15.01
C ASP A 225 -1.03 23.53 -16.41
N SER A 226 -0.33 22.43 -16.72
CA SER A 226 0.26 22.18 -18.04
C SER A 226 -0.72 21.60 -19.07
N GLN A 227 -1.87 21.07 -18.66
CA GLN A 227 -2.88 20.52 -19.58
C GLN A 227 -3.91 21.58 -20.00
N THR A 228 -3.69 22.19 -21.17
CA THR A 228 -4.51 23.29 -21.67
C THR A 228 -5.79 22.92 -22.42
N GLU A 229 -6.02 21.71 -22.99
CA GLU A 229 -7.38 21.19 -23.36
C GLU A 229 -7.43 19.81 -24.10
N VAL A 230 -8.63 19.20 -24.08
CA VAL A 230 -9.26 18.11 -24.90
C VAL A 230 -9.03 16.59 -24.67
N ALA A 231 -8.26 16.12 -23.67
CA ALA A 231 -8.23 14.67 -23.36
C ALA A 231 -9.25 14.28 -22.27
N PRO A 232 -9.91 13.10 -22.32
CA PRO A 232 -10.77 12.62 -21.23
C PRO A 232 -10.03 12.54 -19.88
N GLU A 233 -8.71 12.29 -19.91
CA GLU A 233 -7.83 12.33 -18.75
C GLU A 233 -7.75 13.73 -18.10
N ALA A 234 -7.91 14.81 -18.89
CA ALA A 234 -7.85 16.18 -18.39
C ALA A 234 -9.03 16.52 -17.47
N GLU A 235 -10.21 15.92 -17.68
CA GLU A 235 -11.36 16.12 -16.81
C GLU A 235 -11.16 15.44 -15.45
N SER A 236 -10.68 14.19 -15.44
CA SER A 236 -10.29 13.47 -14.23
C SER A 236 -9.21 14.25 -13.48
N VAL A 237 -8.14 14.71 -14.16
CA VAL A 237 -7.06 15.54 -13.60
C VAL A 237 -7.61 16.82 -12.95
N LYS A 238 -8.48 17.59 -13.63
CA LYS A 238 -9.12 18.79 -13.07
C LYS A 238 -10.01 18.49 -11.86
N LYS A 239 -10.67 17.33 -11.84
CA LYS A 239 -11.50 16.89 -10.71
C LYS A 239 -10.66 16.54 -9.50
N ILE A 240 -9.54 15.83 -9.68
CA ILE A 240 -8.57 15.59 -8.61
C ILE A 240 -8.03 16.91 -8.06
N GLY A 241 -7.66 17.85 -8.93
CA GLY A 241 -7.20 19.18 -8.50
C GLY A 241 -8.20 19.96 -7.65
N ARG A 242 -9.51 19.82 -7.90
CA ARG A 242 -10.55 20.41 -7.06
C ARG A 242 -10.65 19.73 -5.69
N ILE A 243 -10.48 18.41 -5.64
CA ILE A 243 -10.48 17.65 -4.38
C ILE A 243 -9.29 18.05 -3.51
N LEU A 244 -8.09 18.13 -4.10
CA LEU A 244 -6.87 18.53 -3.39
C LEU A 244 -6.98 19.95 -2.83
N ARG A 245 -7.43 20.91 -3.65
CA ARG A 245 -7.64 22.30 -3.20
C ARG A 245 -8.59 22.40 -2.02
N ARG A 246 -9.72 21.68 -2.07
CA ARG A 246 -10.69 21.68 -0.97
C ARG A 246 -10.10 21.11 0.33
N LYS A 247 -9.27 20.07 0.25
CA LYS A 247 -8.61 19.51 1.44
C LYS A 247 -7.61 20.50 2.06
N LEU A 248 -6.85 21.22 1.24
CA LEU A 248 -5.91 22.25 1.73
C LEU A 248 -6.61 23.43 2.43
N GLU A 249 -7.89 23.65 2.16
CA GLU A 249 -8.71 24.66 2.85
C GLU A 249 -9.32 24.15 4.17
N GLU A 250 -9.36 22.82 4.38
CA GLU A 250 -9.96 22.15 5.55
C GLU A 250 -8.93 21.72 6.63
N GLU A 251 -7.62 21.74 6.32
CA GLU A 251 -6.49 21.46 7.25
C GLU A 251 -5.86 22.72 7.86
#